data_AF-A0A6P5A7E0-F1
#
_entry.id   AF-A0A6P5A7E0-F1
#
_cell.length_a   1.000
_cell.length_b   1.000
_cell.length_c   1.000
_cell.angle_alpha   90.00
_cell.angle_beta   90.00
_cell.angle_gamma   90.00
#
_symmetry.space_group_name_H-M   'P 1'
#
loop_
_entity.id
_entity.type
_entity.pdbx_description
1 polymer ?
#
loop_
_entity_poly.entity_id
_entity_poly.type
_entity_poly.pdbx_seq_one_letter_code
_entity_poly.pdbx_strand_id
1 'polypeptide(L)'
;MYFEMTLRCDIKMSRCSGRGYDVIEIDHLRCRTEIGFSKHEIGKKQEVVISIRLGCDMSKAGKSDDVSDSVNYRAVSKDVINYVESTSFNLVEKLATDVARICIALHKVPWVQVRVHKPQALRFSDSVGVLIERTPEDFNDSVVHLSLGSNIDPRKNLRDALALLKKKVLVLKMSSPFLTSPQLQTDQPDFINMAVRILTEMTPTELKTVLSGIEKSLLRVRDPNNKNGPRTIDLDISLWGSEVKDYSVINNDEGSNHSLTNGHVQKTVPDPDILRFAHVVVPLAEISPHMKHPTNDSTLAAVAMEITGRDDYAGTFPIVQLFR
;
A
#
# COMPACT_ATOMS: atom_id res chain seq x y z
N MET A 1 2.04 48.50 22.43
CA MET A 1 2.27 47.34 23.31
C MET A 1 2.31 46.11 22.40
N TYR A 2 3.44 45.92 21.72
CA TYR A 2 3.64 44.81 20.80
C TYR A 2 4.25 43.66 21.59
N PHE A 3 3.55 42.54 21.63
CA PHE A 3 4.02 41.29 22.22
C PHE A 3 5.04 40.67 21.26
N GLU A 4 6.31 40.63 21.66
CA GLU A 4 7.31 39.75 21.07
C GLU A 4 6.92 38.31 21.34
N MET A 5 6.58 37.56 20.29
CA MET A 5 6.43 36.11 20.36
C MET A 5 7.75 35.50 19.87
N THR A 6 8.67 35.28 20.81
CA THR A 6 9.94 34.61 20.57
C THR A 6 9.66 33.15 20.15
N LEU A 7 9.73 32.88 18.85
CA LEU A 7 9.79 31.52 18.32
C LEU A 7 11.09 30.87 18.81
N ARG A 8 10.99 29.99 19.81
CA ARG A 8 12.03 28.99 20.09
C ARG A 8 12.06 28.01 18.92
N CYS A 9 12.85 28.35 17.93
CA CYS A 9 13.23 27.46 16.85
C CYS A 9 14.40 26.61 17.36
N ASP A 10 14.11 25.50 18.04
CA ASP A 10 15.09 24.45 18.29
C ASP A 10 15.33 23.70 16.97
N ILE A 11 15.99 24.37 16.02
CA ILE A 11 16.48 23.73 14.81
C ILE A 11 17.63 22.83 15.24
N LYS A 12 17.39 21.51 15.28
CA LYS A 12 18.45 20.51 15.19
C LYS A 12 19.15 20.64 13.82
N MET A 13 19.99 21.67 13.66
CA MET A 13 20.89 21.85 12.51
C MET A 13 22.09 20.89 12.60
N SER A 14 21.91 19.57 12.50
CA SER A 14 23.08 18.67 12.53
C SER A 14 22.97 17.29 11.88
N ARG A 15 21.96 17.00 11.07
CA ARG A 15 21.96 15.79 10.22
C ARG A 15 21.26 16.13 8.90
N CYS A 16 21.61 15.49 7.79
CA CYS A 16 20.98 15.66 6.46
C CYS A 16 21.69 16.68 5.55
N SER A 17 22.94 16.38 5.22
CA SER A 17 23.36 16.36 3.81
C SER A 17 23.83 14.92 3.60
N GLY A 18 23.63 14.29 2.44
CA GLY A 18 24.00 12.89 2.16
C GLY A 18 25.48 12.49 2.33
N ARG A 19 26.27 13.26 3.10
CA ARG A 19 27.63 12.96 3.57
C ARG A 19 27.67 11.57 4.20
N GLY A 20 28.19 10.63 3.42
CA GLY A 20 28.42 9.25 3.87
C GLY A 20 27.88 8.17 2.92
N TYR A 21 27.06 8.55 1.93
CA TYR A 21 26.55 7.61 0.91
C TYR A 21 27.06 7.98 -0.48
N ASP A 22 27.22 6.97 -1.33
CA ASP A 22 27.17 7.15 -2.77
C ASP A 22 25.72 7.46 -3.17
N VAL A 23 25.50 8.21 -4.24
CA VAL A 23 24.17 8.73 -4.59
C VAL A 23 23.76 8.35 -6.01
N ILE A 24 22.61 7.69 -6.14
CA ILE A 24 21.94 7.52 -7.43
C ILE A 24 21.03 8.72 -7.68
N GLU A 25 21.14 9.29 -8.87
CA GLU A 25 20.39 10.48 -9.28
C GLU A 25 19.30 10.12 -10.29
N ILE A 26 18.04 10.41 -9.96
CA ILE A 26 16.90 10.33 -10.87
C ILE A 26 16.38 11.76 -11.05
N ASP A 27 16.51 12.30 -12.25
CA ASP A 27 16.18 13.69 -12.53
C ASP A 27 14.96 13.87 -13.42
N HIS A 28 14.13 14.84 -13.04
CA HIS A 28 13.00 15.32 -13.82
C HIS A 28 12.00 14.24 -14.23
N LEU A 29 11.65 13.34 -13.30
CA LEU A 29 10.56 12.40 -13.46
C LEU A 29 9.23 13.16 -13.57
N ARG A 30 8.67 13.24 -14.77
CA ARG A 30 7.43 13.96 -15.06
C ARG A 30 6.23 13.03 -14.87
N CYS A 31 5.33 13.39 -13.97
CA CYS A 31 4.10 12.65 -13.70
C CYS A 31 2.89 13.58 -13.84
N ARG A 32 1.71 13.01 -14.14
CA ARG A 32 0.46 13.77 -14.16
C ARG A 32 -0.51 13.34 -13.07
N THR A 33 -0.82 14.26 -12.16
CA THR A 33 -1.69 14.01 -11.01
C THR A 33 -2.59 15.21 -10.71
N GLU A 34 -3.68 14.99 -9.98
CA GLU A 34 -4.48 16.08 -9.42
C GLU A 34 -3.77 16.61 -8.17
N ILE A 35 -3.32 17.87 -8.22
CA ILE A 35 -2.60 18.49 -7.12
C ILE A 35 -3.05 19.92 -6.84
N GLY A 36 -3.44 20.18 -5.59
CA GLY A 36 -3.91 21.48 -5.12
C GLY A 36 -5.35 21.43 -4.61
N PHE A 37 -5.73 22.46 -3.84
CA PHE A 37 -7.03 22.56 -3.16
C PHE A 37 -7.94 23.63 -3.77
N SER A 38 -7.46 24.39 -4.76
CA SER A 38 -8.25 25.47 -5.36
C SER A 38 -9.34 24.91 -6.27
N LYS A 39 -10.51 25.56 -6.32
CA LYS A 39 -11.63 25.14 -7.19
C LYS A 39 -11.25 24.96 -8.67
N HIS A 40 -10.26 25.71 -9.16
CA HIS A 40 -9.77 25.62 -10.54
C HIS A 40 -8.84 24.41 -10.79
N GLU A 41 -8.27 23.82 -9.74
CA GLU A 41 -7.31 22.71 -9.78
C GLU A 41 -8.01 21.35 -9.62
N ILE A 42 -9.08 21.31 -8.83
CA ILE A 42 -9.85 20.09 -8.54
C ILE A 42 -10.37 19.48 -9.84
N GLY A 43 -10.14 18.18 -10.04
CA GLY A 43 -10.58 17.43 -11.22
C GLY A 43 -9.70 17.62 -12.46
N LYS A 44 -8.56 18.32 -12.36
CA LYS A 44 -7.62 18.49 -13.48
C LYS A 44 -6.23 17.95 -13.15
N LYS A 45 -5.77 17.00 -13.97
CA LYS A 45 -4.39 16.49 -13.90
C LYS A 45 -3.39 17.52 -14.40
N GLN A 46 -2.48 17.91 -13.52
CA GLN A 46 -1.36 18.83 -13.77
C GLN A 46 -0.05 18.06 -13.81
N GLU A 47 0.95 18.62 -14.47
CA GLU A 47 2.31 18.08 -14.44
C GLU A 47 2.99 18.40 -13.10
N VAL A 48 3.65 17.41 -12.53
CA VAL A 48 4.62 17.57 -11.45
C VAL A 48 5.95 17.00 -11.90
N VAL A 49 7.05 17.64 -11.50
CA VAL A 49 8.41 17.24 -11.87
C VAL A 49 9.14 16.81 -10.60
N ILE A 50 9.54 15.55 -10.52
CA ILE A 50 10.10 14.95 -9.32
C ILE A 50 11.57 14.58 -9.60
N SER A 51 12.48 15.05 -8.77
CA SER A 51 13.87 14.57 -8.75
C SER A 51 14.12 13.84 -7.43
N ILE A 52 14.83 12.71 -7.51
CA ILE A 52 15.12 11.83 -6.38
C ILE A 52 16.63 11.59 -6.34
N ARG A 53 17.19 11.64 -5.13
CA ARG A 53 18.57 11.21 -4.83
C ARG A 53 18.49 10.08 -3.82
N LEU A 54 19.01 8.91 -4.17
CA LEU A 54 18.98 7.70 -3.33
C LEU A 54 20.39 7.46 -2.78
N GLY A 55 20.53 7.48 -1.46
CA GLY A 55 21.80 7.14 -0.80
C GLY A 55 21.96 5.62 -0.73
N CYS A 56 23.10 5.09 -1.17
CA CYS A 56 23.44 3.68 -1.07
C CYS A 56 24.96 3.47 -1.04
N ASP A 57 25.39 2.23 -0.78
CA ASP A 57 26.78 1.81 -0.93
C ASP A 57 26.94 1.17 -2.32
N MET A 58 27.70 1.82 -3.21
CA MET A 58 27.95 1.31 -4.57
C MET A 58 29.23 0.48 -4.66
N SER A 59 29.99 0.33 -3.58
CA SER A 59 31.29 -0.34 -3.60
C SER A 59 31.18 -1.83 -3.95
N LYS A 60 30.08 -2.49 -3.57
CA LYS A 60 29.80 -3.89 -3.91
C LYS A 60 29.52 -4.05 -5.39
N ALA A 61 28.50 -3.34 -5.89
CA ALA A 61 28.11 -3.36 -7.31
C ALA A 61 29.28 -2.96 -8.22
N GLY A 62 30.09 -1.96 -7.82
CA GLY A 62 31.26 -1.53 -8.58
C GLY A 62 32.39 -2.57 -8.65
N LYS A 63 32.43 -3.55 -7.75
CA LYS A 63 33.38 -4.67 -7.78
C LYS A 63 32.82 -5.92 -8.48
N SER A 64 31.54 -6.21 -8.27
CA SER A 64 30.90 -7.43 -8.78
C SER A 64 30.40 -7.29 -10.21
N ASP A 65 30.08 -6.07 -10.66
CA ASP A 65 29.34 -5.81 -11.90
C ASP A 65 27.98 -6.54 -11.95
N ASP A 66 27.41 -6.88 -10.78
CA ASP A 66 26.10 -7.52 -10.66
C ASP A 66 25.01 -6.48 -10.35
N VAL A 67 23.95 -6.51 -11.15
CA VAL A 67 22.77 -5.67 -10.99
C VAL A 67 22.05 -5.94 -9.67
N SER A 68 22.11 -7.16 -9.13
CA SER A 68 21.47 -7.50 -7.84
C SER A 68 22.12 -6.81 -6.64
N ASP A 69 23.37 -6.37 -6.78
CA ASP A 69 24.11 -5.65 -5.73
C ASP A 69 23.83 -4.14 -5.75
N SER A 70 23.02 -3.65 -6.71
CA SER A 70 22.66 -2.25 -6.86
C SER A 70 21.20 -1.98 -6.47
N VAL A 71 20.90 -0.74 -6.08
CA VAL A 71 19.52 -0.30 -5.89
C VAL A 71 18.82 -0.25 -7.25
N ASN A 72 17.70 -0.96 -7.38
CA ASN A 72 16.91 -0.99 -8.61
C ASN A 72 16.11 0.31 -8.83
N TYR A 73 16.78 1.34 -9.33
CA TYR A 73 16.18 2.66 -9.61
C TYR A 73 15.07 2.59 -10.68
N ARG A 74 15.06 1.58 -11.55
CA ARG A 74 13.94 1.33 -12.48
C ARG A 74 12.67 0.94 -11.72
N ALA A 75 12.78 0.06 -10.72
CA ALA A 75 11.67 -0.31 -9.86
C ALA A 75 11.18 0.89 -9.04
N VAL A 76 12.10 1.66 -8.45
CA VAL A 76 11.77 2.92 -7.73
C VAL A 76 10.98 3.87 -8.60
N SER A 77 11.48 4.16 -9.81
CA SER A 77 10.82 5.10 -10.74
C SER A 77 9.41 4.61 -11.11
N LYS A 78 9.26 3.31 -11.39
CA LYS A 78 7.96 2.71 -11.75
C LYS A 78 6.96 2.80 -10.60
N ASP A 79 7.36 2.45 -9.38
CA ASP A 79 6.47 2.49 -8.21
C ASP A 79 6.09 3.93 -7.86
N VAL A 80 7.02 4.88 -7.98
CA VAL A 80 6.73 6.32 -7.82
C VAL A 80 5.74 6.82 -8.87
N ILE A 81 5.96 6.56 -10.17
CA ILE A 81 5.02 6.99 -11.22
C ILE A 81 3.63 6.44 -10.96
N ASN A 82 3.52 5.12 -10.74
CA ASN A 82 2.23 4.47 -10.52
C ASN A 82 1.48 5.05 -9.32
N TYR A 83 2.19 5.33 -8.23
CA TYR A 83 1.60 5.92 -7.04
C TYR A 83 1.10 7.35 -7.31
N VAL A 84 1.94 8.20 -7.92
CA VAL A 84 1.63 9.61 -8.15
C VAL A 84 0.47 9.79 -9.13
N GLU A 85 0.44 9.03 -10.23
CA GLU A 85 -0.58 9.17 -11.26
C GLU A 85 -1.96 8.60 -10.88
N SER A 86 -1.99 7.73 -9.87
CA SER A 86 -3.20 7.06 -9.38
C SER A 86 -3.75 7.62 -8.06
N THR A 87 -3.11 8.68 -7.55
CA THR A 87 -3.45 9.37 -6.31
C THR A 87 -3.71 10.85 -6.60
N SER A 88 -4.46 11.54 -5.74
CA SER A 88 -4.63 13.00 -5.76
C SER A 88 -4.08 13.60 -4.47
N PHE A 89 -3.54 14.81 -4.56
CA PHE A 89 -2.84 15.47 -3.46
C PHE A 89 -3.39 16.88 -3.25
N ASN A 90 -3.53 17.29 -1.99
CA ASN A 90 -3.82 18.70 -1.72
C ASN A 90 -2.53 19.55 -1.73
N LEU A 91 -1.40 18.94 -1.36
CA LEU A 91 -0.14 19.62 -1.03
C LEU A 91 1.05 18.92 -1.71
N VAL A 92 2.04 19.70 -2.16
CA VAL A 92 3.30 19.17 -2.74
C VAL A 92 4.20 18.53 -1.68
N GLU A 93 4.06 18.95 -0.43
CA GLU A 93 4.73 18.41 0.75
C GLU A 93 4.31 16.97 1.02
N LYS A 94 3.00 16.68 0.90
CA LYS A 94 2.46 15.34 1.03
C LYS A 94 2.98 14.44 -0.08
N LEU A 95 2.95 14.91 -1.32
CA LEU A 95 3.53 14.21 -2.47
C LEU A 95 5.02 13.90 -2.25
N ALA A 96 5.83 14.89 -1.87
CA ALA A 96 7.25 14.70 -1.61
C ALA A 96 7.50 13.66 -0.50
N THR A 97 6.74 13.76 0.59
CA THR A 97 6.84 12.85 1.74
C THR A 97 6.45 11.42 1.35
N ASP A 98 5.40 11.23 0.56
CA ASP A 98 4.98 9.90 0.12
C ASP A 98 5.98 9.25 -0.85
N VAL A 99 6.59 10.04 -1.74
CA VAL A 99 7.70 9.56 -2.58
C VAL A 99 8.89 9.14 -1.72
N ALA A 100 9.24 9.92 -0.70
CA ALA A 100 10.30 9.54 0.23
C ALA A 100 9.96 8.24 1.00
N ARG A 101 8.70 8.09 1.44
CA ARG A 101 8.20 6.86 2.08
C ARG A 101 8.32 5.65 1.18
N ILE A 102 7.96 5.77 -0.10
CA ILE A 102 8.12 4.67 -1.07
C ILE A 102 9.59 4.27 -1.18
N CYS A 103 10.49 5.24 -1.33
CA CYS A 103 11.92 4.97 -1.44
C CYS A 103 12.43 4.22 -0.19
N ILE A 104 12.17 4.74 1.01
CA ILE A 104 12.71 4.18 2.24
C ILE A 104 12.01 2.89 2.64
N ALA A 105 10.69 2.89 2.75
CA ALA A 105 9.98 1.79 3.37
C ALA A 105 9.82 0.60 2.41
N LEU A 106 9.62 0.85 1.11
CA LEU A 106 9.48 -0.21 0.11
C LEU A 106 10.83 -0.62 -0.49
N HIS A 107 11.66 0.34 -0.94
CA HIS A 107 12.95 0.02 -1.58
C HIS A 107 14.13 -0.05 -0.60
N LYS A 108 13.88 0.12 0.70
CA LYS A 108 14.87 -0.04 1.78
C LYS A 108 16.12 0.82 1.60
N VAL A 109 15.98 2.00 0.98
CA VAL A 109 17.12 2.93 0.89
C VAL A 109 17.35 3.60 2.25
N PRO A 110 18.61 3.72 2.72
CA PRO A 110 18.93 4.28 4.02
C PRO A 110 18.82 5.80 4.09
N TRP A 111 18.80 6.48 2.94
CA TRP A 111 18.61 7.93 2.85
C TRP A 111 18.01 8.29 1.49
N VAL A 112 17.16 9.32 1.48
CA VAL A 112 16.62 9.89 0.25
C VAL A 112 16.50 11.41 0.35
N GLN A 113 16.83 12.12 -0.73
CA GLN A 113 16.39 13.49 -0.96
C GLN A 113 15.35 13.49 -2.09
N VAL A 114 14.21 14.11 -1.84
CA VAL A 114 13.13 14.26 -2.82
C VAL A 114 12.89 15.73 -3.07
N ARG A 115 12.95 16.12 -4.33
CA ARG A 115 12.56 17.44 -4.81
C ARG A 115 11.32 17.31 -5.67
N VAL A 116 10.28 18.07 -5.35
CA VAL A 116 9.04 18.11 -6.13
C VAL A 116 8.81 19.53 -6.60
N HIS A 117 8.74 19.71 -7.91
CA HIS A 117 8.37 20.95 -8.57
C HIS A 117 6.94 20.85 -9.10
N LYS A 118 6.18 21.92 -8.91
CA LYS A 118 4.89 22.16 -9.53
C LYS A 118 5.03 23.36 -10.47
N PRO A 119 5.33 23.13 -11.76
CA PRO A 119 5.41 24.20 -12.74
C PRO A 119 4.09 24.96 -12.82
N GLN A 120 4.13 26.24 -13.18
CA GLN A 120 2.95 27.07 -13.42
C GLN A 120 2.00 27.28 -12.22
N ALA A 121 2.39 26.84 -11.02
CA ALA A 121 1.59 27.06 -9.81
C ALA A 121 1.49 28.55 -9.43
N LEU A 122 2.54 29.33 -9.73
CA LEU A 122 2.64 30.74 -9.42
C LEU A 122 2.75 31.55 -10.72
N ARG A 123 2.02 32.67 -10.79
CA ARG A 123 2.15 33.62 -11.89
C ARG A 123 3.55 34.22 -11.87
N PHE A 124 4.15 34.40 -13.05
CA PHE A 124 5.47 35.01 -13.25
C PHE A 124 6.65 34.26 -12.61
N SER A 125 6.46 33.00 -12.22
CA SER A 125 7.56 32.09 -11.84
C SER A 125 7.51 30.84 -12.74
N ASP A 126 8.68 30.32 -13.09
CA ASP A 126 8.78 29.07 -13.85
C ASP A 126 8.23 27.89 -13.04
N SER A 127 8.50 27.85 -11.73
CA SER A 127 8.05 26.80 -10.83
C SER A 127 8.11 27.20 -9.37
N VAL A 128 7.26 26.57 -8.56
CA VAL A 128 7.48 26.40 -7.11
C VAL A 128 7.82 24.96 -6.82
N GLY A 129 8.45 24.66 -5.69
CA GLY A 129 8.72 23.30 -5.30
C GLY A 129 9.18 23.17 -3.85
N VAL A 130 9.27 21.92 -3.40
CA VAL A 130 9.76 21.56 -2.07
C VAL A 130 10.94 20.60 -2.21
N LEU A 131 11.87 20.65 -1.27
CA LEU A 131 12.97 19.71 -1.13
C LEU A 131 12.96 19.17 0.28
N ILE A 132 12.95 17.85 0.42
CA ILE A 132 13.00 17.16 1.71
C ILE A 132 14.10 16.11 1.71
N GLU A 133 14.64 15.83 2.88
CA GLU A 133 15.52 14.68 3.14
C GLU A 133 14.91 13.78 4.20
N ARG A 134 15.02 12.47 4.04
CA ARG A 134 14.46 11.47 4.94
C ARG A 134 15.40 10.28 5.12
N THR A 135 15.23 9.61 6.25
CA THR A 135 15.91 8.38 6.68
C THR A 135 14.86 7.40 7.23
N PRO A 136 15.20 6.12 7.46
CA PRO A 136 14.31 5.17 8.13
C PRO A 136 13.75 5.66 9.46
N GLU A 137 14.47 6.54 10.17
CA GLU A 137 14.06 7.10 11.47
C GLU A 137 12.85 8.04 11.35
N ASP A 138 12.59 8.58 10.16
CA ASP A 138 11.47 9.49 9.91
C ASP A 138 10.13 8.75 9.69
N PHE A 139 10.15 7.42 9.57
CA PHE A 139 8.98 6.61 9.23
C PHE A 139 8.86 5.38 10.12
N ASN A 140 7.67 5.14 10.68
CA ASN A 140 7.35 3.91 11.41
C ASN A 140 6.49 2.97 10.57
N ASP A 141 6.85 2.86 9.29
CA ASP A 141 6.02 2.25 8.27
C ASP A 141 6.13 0.72 8.21
N SER A 142 4.97 0.08 8.13
CA SER A 142 4.84 -1.35 7.84
C SER A 142 4.31 -1.57 6.42
N VAL A 143 4.94 -2.50 5.70
CA VAL A 143 4.39 -3.03 4.44
C VAL A 143 3.35 -4.09 4.79
N VAL A 144 2.12 -3.91 4.32
CA VAL A 144 1.00 -4.78 4.65
C VAL A 144 0.33 -5.25 3.37
N HIS A 145 -0.11 -6.49 3.34
CA HIS A 145 -0.91 -7.02 2.24
C HIS A 145 -2.32 -7.28 2.72
N LEU A 146 -3.28 -6.78 1.96
CA LEU A 146 -4.69 -6.92 2.21
C LEU A 146 -5.32 -7.79 1.13
N SER A 147 -6.28 -8.63 1.51
CA SER A 147 -7.18 -9.31 0.59
C SER A 147 -8.53 -8.61 0.56
N LEU A 148 -9.09 -8.49 -0.64
CA LEU A 148 -10.37 -7.85 -0.90
C LEU A 148 -11.25 -8.82 -1.69
N GLY A 149 -12.49 -9.00 -1.26
CA GLY A 149 -13.45 -9.90 -1.92
C GLY A 149 -14.86 -9.34 -1.95
N SER A 150 -15.58 -9.56 -3.05
CA SER A 150 -16.98 -9.15 -3.17
C SER A 150 -17.74 -10.05 -4.14
N ASN A 151 -18.99 -10.38 -3.84
CA ASN A 151 -19.91 -11.06 -4.77
C ASN A 151 -21.28 -10.38 -4.89
N ILE A 152 -21.55 -9.32 -4.13
CA ILE A 152 -22.69 -8.42 -4.35
C ILE A 152 -22.18 -7.16 -5.04
N ASP A 153 -22.69 -6.89 -6.24
CA ASP A 153 -22.32 -5.74 -7.07
C ASP A 153 -20.79 -5.49 -7.15
N PRO A 154 -20.00 -6.54 -7.44
CA PRO A 154 -18.61 -6.61 -6.97
C PRO A 154 -17.67 -5.62 -7.66
N ARG A 155 -17.94 -5.25 -8.92
CA ARG A 155 -17.17 -4.24 -9.63
C ARG A 155 -17.28 -2.86 -8.97
N LYS A 156 -18.51 -2.49 -8.58
CA LYS A 156 -18.79 -1.21 -7.92
C LYS A 156 -18.15 -1.20 -6.53
N ASN A 157 -18.41 -2.23 -5.72
CA ASN A 157 -17.95 -2.24 -4.34
C ASN A 157 -16.42 -2.34 -4.20
N LEU A 158 -15.73 -3.09 -5.08
CA LEU A 158 -14.27 -3.07 -5.10
C LEU A 158 -13.71 -1.70 -5.51
N ARG A 159 -14.30 -1.05 -6.52
CA ARG A 159 -13.91 0.30 -6.95
C ARG A 159 -14.05 1.31 -5.81
N ASP A 160 -15.19 1.29 -5.12
CA ASP A 160 -15.48 2.19 -4.01
C ASP A 160 -14.58 1.89 -2.79
N ALA A 161 -14.33 0.60 -2.48
CA ALA A 161 -13.44 0.19 -1.40
C ALA A 161 -12.00 0.67 -1.63
N LEU A 162 -11.48 0.50 -2.85
CA LEU A 162 -10.15 1.00 -3.23
C LEU A 162 -10.07 2.53 -3.13
N ALA A 163 -11.11 3.25 -3.56
CA ALA A 163 -11.16 4.71 -3.44
C ALA A 163 -11.17 5.18 -1.98
N LEU A 164 -11.87 4.47 -1.10
CA LEU A 164 -11.88 4.75 0.34
C LEU A 164 -10.56 4.38 1.01
N LEU A 165 -9.96 3.24 0.64
CA LEU A 165 -8.69 2.77 1.17
C LEU A 165 -7.55 3.75 0.83
N LYS A 166 -7.48 4.24 -0.41
CA LYS A 166 -6.49 5.24 -0.85
C LYS A 166 -6.53 6.55 -0.07
N LYS A 167 -7.66 6.90 0.56
CA LYS A 167 -7.77 8.08 1.43
C LYS A 167 -7.18 7.86 2.83
N LYS A 168 -6.91 6.61 3.21
CA LYS A 168 -6.49 6.21 4.55
C LYS A 168 -5.06 5.69 4.60
N VAL A 169 -4.59 5.07 3.52
CA VAL A 169 -3.26 4.44 3.45
C VAL A 169 -2.60 4.70 2.10
N LEU A 170 -1.28 4.50 2.05
CA LEU A 170 -0.51 4.57 0.82
C LEU A 170 -0.60 3.21 0.09
N VAL A 171 -1.33 3.16 -1.03
CA VAL A 171 -1.46 1.94 -1.84
C VAL A 171 -0.26 1.83 -2.80
N LEU A 172 0.56 0.80 -2.63
CA LEU A 172 1.78 0.56 -3.41
C LEU A 172 1.49 -0.22 -4.69
N LYS A 173 0.69 -1.28 -4.61
CA LYS A 173 0.39 -2.16 -5.73
C LYS A 173 -0.96 -2.82 -5.54
N MET A 174 -1.65 -3.09 -6.64
CA MET A 174 -2.92 -3.83 -6.67
C MET A 174 -2.73 -5.03 -7.60
N SER A 175 -3.33 -6.16 -7.26
CA SER A 175 -3.41 -7.32 -8.13
C SER A 175 -4.45 -7.07 -9.22
N SER A 176 -4.47 -7.95 -10.21
CA SER A 176 -5.62 -8.14 -11.08
C SER A 176 -6.85 -8.55 -10.24
N PRO A 177 -8.06 -8.18 -10.67
CA PRO A 177 -9.32 -8.65 -10.09
C PRO A 177 -9.68 -10.02 -10.69
N PHE A 178 -9.66 -11.06 -9.86
CA PHE A 178 -9.89 -12.44 -10.29
C PHE A 178 -11.33 -12.86 -10.00
N LEU A 179 -12.03 -13.40 -11.00
CA LEU A 179 -13.34 -14.01 -10.84
C LEU A 179 -13.16 -15.44 -10.32
N THR A 180 -13.73 -15.75 -9.17
CA THR A 180 -13.54 -17.03 -8.47
C THR A 180 -14.86 -17.56 -7.95
N SER A 181 -15.09 -18.87 -8.10
CA SER A 181 -16.26 -19.51 -7.52
C SER A 181 -16.16 -19.64 -5.99
N PRO A 182 -17.28 -19.52 -5.27
CA PRO A 182 -17.32 -19.67 -3.82
C PRO A 182 -16.86 -21.06 -3.38
N GLN A 183 -16.10 -21.14 -2.28
CA GLN A 183 -15.48 -22.40 -1.81
C GLN A 183 -16.24 -23.10 -0.69
N LEU A 184 -16.81 -22.35 0.26
CA LEU A 184 -17.42 -22.92 1.48
C LEU A 184 -18.94 -23.07 1.39
N GLN A 185 -19.62 -22.13 0.72
CA GLN A 185 -21.04 -22.20 0.41
C GLN A 185 -21.20 -21.95 -1.08
N THR A 186 -21.54 -22.97 -1.85
CA THR A 186 -21.49 -22.88 -3.33
C THR A 186 -22.74 -22.29 -3.97
N ASP A 187 -23.88 -22.29 -3.25
CA ASP A 187 -25.14 -21.71 -3.72
C ASP A 187 -25.18 -20.19 -3.49
N GLN A 188 -24.31 -19.48 -4.22
CA GLN A 188 -24.23 -18.02 -4.24
C GLN A 188 -23.47 -17.51 -5.48
N PRO A 189 -23.55 -16.21 -5.81
CA PRO A 189 -22.79 -15.64 -6.91
C PRO A 189 -21.28 -15.77 -6.73
N ASP A 190 -20.56 -15.82 -7.86
CA ASP A 190 -19.10 -15.79 -7.90
C ASP A 190 -18.54 -14.51 -7.26
N PHE A 191 -17.36 -14.65 -6.64
CA PHE A 191 -16.61 -13.54 -6.08
C PHE A 191 -15.68 -12.91 -7.11
N ILE A 192 -15.46 -11.60 -7.00
CA ILE A 192 -14.24 -10.96 -7.50
C ILE A 192 -13.31 -10.78 -6.29
N ASN A 193 -12.14 -11.42 -6.35
CA ASN A 193 -11.10 -11.34 -5.34
C ASN A 193 -9.86 -10.61 -5.89
N MET A 194 -9.21 -9.81 -5.04
CA MET A 194 -7.96 -9.14 -5.36
C MET A 194 -7.13 -8.88 -4.10
N ALA A 195 -5.84 -8.60 -4.28
CA ALA A 195 -4.95 -8.20 -3.20
C ALA A 195 -4.41 -6.79 -3.43
N VAL A 196 -4.10 -6.12 -2.32
CA VAL A 196 -3.49 -4.79 -2.32
C VAL A 196 -2.32 -4.78 -1.37
N ARG A 197 -1.17 -4.30 -1.84
CA ARG A 197 0.00 -4.01 -1.01
C ARG A 197 -0.03 -2.54 -0.61
N ILE A 198 0.06 -2.26 0.67
CA ILE A 198 -0.02 -0.91 1.24
C ILE A 198 1.19 -0.61 2.13
N LEU A 199 1.34 0.67 2.45
CA LEU A 199 2.19 1.18 3.50
C LEU A 199 1.35 1.91 4.55
N THR A 200 1.62 1.66 5.82
CA THR A 200 0.89 2.26 6.94
C THR A 200 1.75 2.35 8.21
N GLU A 201 1.54 3.41 8.99
CA GLU A 201 2.11 3.57 10.34
C GLU A 201 1.15 3.06 11.44
N MET A 202 -0.09 2.73 11.06
CA MET A 202 -1.08 2.15 11.98
C MET A 202 -0.63 0.79 12.49
N THR A 203 -1.04 0.46 13.71
CA THR A 203 -0.99 -0.91 14.23
C THR A 203 -1.99 -1.82 13.51
N PRO A 204 -1.83 -3.16 13.60
CA PRO A 204 -2.81 -4.11 13.06
C PRO A 204 -4.26 -3.87 13.52
N THR A 205 -4.46 -3.54 14.79
CA THR A 205 -5.79 -3.27 15.37
C THR A 205 -6.42 -1.99 14.80
N GLU A 206 -5.63 -0.92 14.68
CA GLU A 206 -6.08 0.34 14.08
C GLU A 206 -6.42 0.16 12.61
N LEU A 207 -5.57 -0.55 11.85
CA LEU A 207 -5.83 -0.87 10.46
C LEU A 207 -7.12 -1.69 10.32
N LYS A 208 -7.32 -2.73 11.12
CA LYS A 208 -8.57 -3.52 11.04
C LYS A 208 -9.81 -2.68 11.39
N THR A 209 -9.68 -1.71 12.29
CA THR A 209 -10.75 -0.74 12.59
C THR A 209 -11.09 0.11 11.36
N VAL A 210 -10.08 0.59 10.64
CA VAL A 210 -10.28 1.33 9.37
C VAL A 210 -10.95 0.46 8.32
N LEU A 211 -10.48 -0.79 8.13
CA LEU A 211 -11.05 -1.71 7.16
C LEU A 211 -12.53 -2.01 7.47
N SER A 212 -12.85 -2.30 8.73
CA SER A 212 -14.24 -2.49 9.18
C SER A 212 -15.11 -1.25 8.94
N GLY A 213 -14.55 -0.05 9.09
CA GLY A 213 -15.22 1.19 8.76
C GLY A 213 -15.56 1.32 7.27
N ILE A 214 -14.64 0.91 6.39
CA ILE A 214 -14.87 0.88 4.94
C ILE A 214 -15.96 -0.14 4.60
N GLU A 215 -15.89 -1.35 5.15
CA GLU A 215 -16.91 -2.39 4.96
C GLU A 215 -18.31 -1.90 5.34
N LYS A 216 -18.43 -1.24 6.51
CA LYS A 216 -19.69 -0.65 6.97
C LYS A 216 -20.21 0.43 6.03
N SER A 217 -19.32 1.29 5.51
CA SER A 217 -19.70 2.36 4.57
C SER A 217 -20.19 1.81 3.22
N LEU A 218 -19.80 0.59 2.88
CA LEU A 218 -20.24 -0.14 1.68
C LEU A 218 -21.33 -1.18 2.00
N LEU A 219 -22.06 -0.95 3.09
CA LEU A 219 -23.25 -1.72 3.46
C LEU A 219 -22.99 -3.22 3.65
N ARG A 220 -21.80 -3.60 4.13
CA ARG A 220 -21.54 -4.98 4.54
C ARG A 220 -22.49 -5.36 5.68
N VAL A 221 -23.33 -6.36 5.46
CA VAL A 221 -24.18 -6.98 6.47
C VAL A 221 -23.57 -8.33 6.86
N ARG A 222 -23.45 -8.59 8.16
CA ARG A 222 -23.01 -9.88 8.69
C ARG A 222 -24.23 -10.66 9.12
N ASP A 223 -24.54 -11.74 8.42
CA ASP A 223 -25.61 -12.66 8.83
C ASP A 223 -25.08 -13.55 9.96
N PRO A 224 -25.63 -13.45 11.19
CA PRO A 224 -25.19 -14.29 12.31
C PRO A 224 -25.43 -15.78 12.06
N ASN A 225 -26.35 -16.14 11.17
CA ASN A 225 -26.67 -17.52 10.80
C ASN A 225 -25.92 -17.99 9.55
N ASN A 226 -25.28 -17.07 8.81
CA ASN A 226 -24.55 -17.38 7.59
C ASN A 226 -23.27 -16.56 7.41
N LYS A 227 -22.21 -16.99 8.10
CA LYS A 227 -20.87 -16.39 8.00
C LYS A 227 -20.26 -16.43 6.58
N ASN A 228 -20.67 -17.39 5.76
CA ASN A 228 -20.12 -17.64 4.42
C ASN A 228 -21.01 -17.13 3.28
N GLY A 229 -22.04 -16.34 3.60
CA GLY A 229 -22.98 -15.82 2.63
C GLY A 229 -22.45 -14.67 1.76
N PRO A 230 -23.29 -14.21 0.81
CA PRO A 230 -22.96 -13.09 -0.06
C PRO A 230 -22.65 -11.80 0.70
N ARG A 231 -21.71 -11.01 0.17
CA ARG A 231 -21.25 -9.75 0.78
C ARG A 231 -20.88 -8.70 -0.25
N THR A 232 -21.18 -7.45 0.11
CA THR A 232 -20.83 -6.26 -0.68
C THR A 232 -19.33 -6.06 -0.75
N ILE A 233 -18.60 -6.23 0.35
CA ILE A 233 -17.14 -6.18 0.38
C ILE A 233 -16.62 -6.90 1.63
N ASP A 234 -15.45 -7.49 1.51
CA ASP A 234 -14.67 -8.12 2.57
C ASP A 234 -13.24 -7.59 2.48
N LEU A 235 -12.68 -7.08 3.58
CA LEU A 235 -11.33 -6.53 3.65
C LEU A 235 -10.58 -7.16 4.82
N ASP A 236 -9.56 -7.97 4.52
CA ASP A 236 -8.77 -8.66 5.54
C ASP A 236 -7.28 -8.37 5.45
N ILE A 237 -6.62 -8.38 6.62
CA ILE A 237 -5.18 -8.24 6.74
C ILE A 237 -4.57 -9.62 6.50
N SER A 238 -3.90 -9.80 5.37
CA SER A 238 -3.31 -11.07 4.99
C SER A 238 -1.88 -11.21 5.51
N LEU A 239 -1.04 -10.19 5.35
CA LEU A 239 0.38 -10.24 5.77
C LEU A 239 0.84 -8.92 6.36
N TRP A 240 1.70 -8.99 7.38
CA TRP A 240 2.38 -7.83 8.00
C TRP A 240 3.88 -7.89 7.73
N GLY A 241 4.26 -7.68 6.47
CA GLY A 241 5.62 -7.93 6.00
C GLY A 241 6.03 -9.38 6.28
N SER A 242 7.17 -9.55 6.94
CA SER A 242 7.68 -10.86 7.39
C SER A 242 7.35 -11.18 8.84
N GLU A 243 6.46 -10.42 9.48
CA GLU A 243 6.16 -10.53 10.91
C GLU A 243 4.87 -11.31 11.18
N VAL A 244 4.85 -12.00 12.32
CA VAL A 244 3.63 -12.52 12.93
C VAL A 244 3.16 -11.50 13.97
N LYS A 245 1.89 -11.07 13.90
CA LYS A 245 1.31 -10.10 14.86
C LYS A 245 -0.06 -10.55 15.32
N ASP A 246 -0.36 -10.27 16.57
CA ASP A 246 -1.71 -10.38 17.10
C ASP A 246 -2.44 -9.04 17.05
N TYR A 247 -3.75 -9.11 16.90
CA TYR A 247 -4.61 -7.93 16.85
C TYR A 247 -6.01 -8.24 17.35
N SER A 248 -6.64 -7.22 17.91
CA SER A 248 -7.97 -7.32 18.48
C SER A 248 -9.02 -6.88 17.47
N VAL A 249 -10.12 -7.62 17.39
CA VAL A 249 -11.30 -7.22 16.62
C VAL A 249 -12.46 -7.06 17.61
N ILE A 250 -13.20 -5.96 17.49
CA ILE A 250 -14.45 -5.78 18.24
C ILE A 250 -15.45 -6.80 17.70
N ASN A 251 -15.91 -7.71 18.55
CA ASN A 251 -16.92 -8.67 18.17
C ASN A 251 -18.29 -7.99 18.27
N ASN A 252 -18.84 -7.56 17.14
CA ASN A 252 -20.26 -7.21 17.06
C ASN A 252 -21.13 -8.44 16.72
N ASP A 253 -20.50 -9.59 16.50
CA ASP A 253 -21.15 -10.87 16.18
C ASP A 253 -21.29 -11.69 17.47
N GLU A 254 -22.50 -11.80 18.04
CA GLU A 254 -22.83 -12.57 19.27
C GLU A 254 -22.67 -14.10 19.13
N GLY A 255 -22.06 -14.61 18.06
CA GLY A 255 -22.15 -16.02 17.65
C GLY A 255 -20.85 -16.82 17.52
N SER A 256 -19.67 -16.28 17.85
CA SER A 256 -18.41 -17.05 17.73
C SER A 256 -17.90 -17.56 19.09
N ASN A 257 -17.72 -18.88 19.22
CA ASN A 257 -17.10 -19.61 20.34
C ASN A 257 -15.58 -19.30 20.52
N HIS A 258 -15.16 -18.04 20.37
CA HIS A 258 -13.82 -17.62 20.74
C HIS A 258 -13.84 -17.07 22.16
N SER A 259 -12.79 -17.38 22.93
CA SER A 259 -12.60 -16.88 24.29
C SER A 259 -12.63 -15.35 24.26
N LEU A 260 -13.76 -14.78 24.65
CA LEU A 260 -13.94 -13.33 24.74
C LEU A 260 -13.14 -12.85 25.94
N THR A 261 -12.19 -11.96 25.69
CA THR A 261 -11.58 -11.13 26.73
C THR A 261 -12.08 -9.71 26.50
N ASN A 262 -12.95 -9.22 27.40
CA ASN A 262 -13.51 -7.86 27.36
C ASN A 262 -14.22 -7.48 26.04
N GLY A 263 -14.90 -8.42 25.37
CA GLY A 263 -15.67 -8.14 24.13
C GLY A 263 -14.85 -8.07 22.84
N HIS A 264 -13.56 -8.40 22.91
CA HIS A 264 -12.65 -8.44 21.76
C HIS A 264 -12.28 -9.90 21.42
N VAL A 265 -12.21 -10.19 20.12
CA VAL A 265 -11.65 -11.45 19.60
C VAL A 265 -10.21 -11.19 19.18
N GLN A 266 -9.29 -11.99 19.72
CA GLN A 266 -7.90 -12.00 19.28
C GLN A 266 -7.78 -12.74 17.95
N LYS A 267 -7.07 -12.12 17.01
CA LYS A 267 -6.69 -12.69 15.71
C LYS A 267 -5.19 -12.54 15.52
N THR A 268 -4.64 -13.33 14.61
CA THR A 268 -3.23 -13.31 14.24
C THR A 268 -3.11 -13.08 12.74
N VAL A 269 -2.10 -12.32 12.33
CA VAL A 269 -1.58 -12.22 10.96
C VAL A 269 -0.21 -12.92 10.95
N PRO A 270 0.14 -13.78 9.98
CA PRO A 270 -0.49 -13.98 8.67
C PRO A 270 -1.86 -14.66 8.71
N ASP A 271 -2.71 -14.33 7.74
CA ASP A 271 -4.00 -14.99 7.55
C ASP A 271 -3.80 -16.47 7.17
N PRO A 272 -4.35 -17.43 7.93
CA PRO A 272 -4.19 -18.86 7.63
C PRO A 272 -4.75 -19.27 6.27
N ASP A 273 -5.67 -18.49 5.69
CA ASP A 273 -6.31 -18.80 4.41
C ASP A 273 -5.35 -18.67 3.22
N ILE A 274 -4.22 -17.97 3.39
CA ILE A 274 -3.15 -17.89 2.39
C ILE A 274 -2.62 -19.29 2.03
N LEU A 275 -2.53 -20.18 3.02
CA LEU A 275 -2.01 -21.54 2.82
C LEU A 275 -3.11 -22.55 2.43
N ARG A 276 -4.35 -22.09 2.24
CA ARG A 276 -5.51 -22.97 2.01
C ARG A 276 -6.24 -22.69 0.72
N PHE A 277 -6.33 -21.43 0.32
CA PHE A 277 -7.24 -21.02 -0.75
C PHE A 277 -6.53 -20.29 -1.88
N ALA A 278 -6.67 -20.82 -3.09
CA ALA A 278 -6.13 -20.22 -4.31
C ALA A 278 -6.61 -18.78 -4.53
N HIS A 279 -7.88 -18.48 -4.22
CA HIS A 279 -8.46 -17.14 -4.38
C HIS A 279 -7.85 -16.07 -3.44
N VAL A 280 -7.10 -16.49 -2.41
CA VAL A 280 -6.33 -15.61 -1.52
C VAL A 280 -4.88 -15.50 -1.98
N VAL A 281 -4.21 -16.64 -2.19
CA VAL A 281 -2.76 -16.63 -2.50
C VAL A 281 -2.43 -16.18 -3.92
N VAL A 282 -3.26 -16.48 -4.93
CA VAL A 282 -2.98 -16.10 -6.32
C VAL A 282 -2.88 -14.57 -6.47
N PRO A 283 -3.85 -13.76 -5.97
CA PRO A 283 -3.71 -12.31 -5.96
C PRO A 283 -2.49 -11.79 -5.21
N LEU A 284 -2.17 -12.37 -4.04
CA LEU A 284 -1.01 -11.99 -3.24
C LEU A 284 0.32 -12.29 -3.96
N ALA A 285 0.41 -13.45 -4.61
CA ALA A 285 1.57 -13.89 -5.37
C ALA A 285 1.77 -13.07 -6.66
N GLU A 286 0.72 -12.54 -7.28
CA GLU A 286 0.85 -11.62 -8.42
C GLU A 286 1.56 -10.31 -8.02
N ILE A 287 1.26 -9.80 -6.82
CA ILE A 287 1.84 -8.53 -6.36
C ILE A 287 3.15 -8.69 -5.62
N SER A 288 3.45 -9.84 -5.03
CA SER A 288 4.66 -10.09 -4.22
C SER A 288 5.13 -11.55 -4.29
N PRO A 289 5.52 -12.05 -5.49
CA PRO A 289 5.80 -13.48 -5.70
C PRO A 289 6.94 -14.02 -4.85
N HIS A 290 7.98 -13.22 -4.62
CA HIS A 290 9.18 -13.62 -3.88
C HIS A 290 9.09 -13.41 -2.37
N MET A 291 7.98 -12.83 -1.88
CA MET A 291 7.81 -12.63 -0.45
C MET A 291 7.62 -13.98 0.24
N LYS A 292 8.37 -14.22 1.30
CA LYS A 292 8.27 -15.44 2.09
C LYS A 292 7.14 -15.33 3.10
N HIS A 293 6.35 -16.38 3.23
CA HIS A 293 5.30 -16.46 4.24
C HIS A 293 5.94 -16.63 5.63
N PRO A 294 5.55 -15.82 6.64
CA PRO A 294 6.26 -15.77 7.94
C PRO A 294 6.35 -17.09 8.72
N THR A 295 5.41 -18.02 8.49
CA THR A 295 5.31 -19.25 9.29
C THR A 295 5.90 -20.50 8.64
N ASN A 296 6.12 -20.52 7.32
CA ASN A 296 6.62 -21.71 6.61
C ASN A 296 7.79 -21.40 5.65
N ASP A 297 8.24 -20.15 5.60
CA ASP A 297 9.36 -19.64 4.78
C ASP A 297 9.22 -19.86 3.26
N SER A 298 8.08 -20.37 2.79
CA SER A 298 7.80 -20.57 1.37
C SER A 298 7.44 -19.26 0.70
N THR A 299 7.89 -19.06 -0.54
CA THR A 299 7.50 -17.87 -1.30
C THR A 299 6.02 -17.91 -1.65
N LEU A 300 5.35 -16.76 -1.75
CA LEU A 300 3.94 -16.71 -2.15
C LEU A 300 3.70 -17.35 -3.52
N ALA A 301 4.66 -17.21 -4.45
CA ALA A 301 4.61 -17.92 -5.73
C ALA A 301 4.63 -19.44 -5.54
N ALA A 302 5.50 -19.98 -4.67
CA ALA A 302 5.56 -21.41 -4.38
C ALA A 302 4.25 -21.93 -3.77
N VAL A 303 3.69 -21.20 -2.79
CA VAL A 303 2.39 -21.56 -2.19
C VAL A 303 1.28 -21.52 -3.24
N ALA A 304 1.26 -20.51 -4.12
CA ALA A 304 0.27 -20.45 -5.20
C ALA A 304 0.40 -21.60 -6.19
N MET A 305 1.62 -21.97 -6.59
CA MET A 305 1.87 -23.12 -7.48
C MET A 305 1.42 -24.43 -6.83
N GLU A 306 1.71 -24.63 -5.55
CA GLU A 306 1.31 -25.81 -4.79
C GLU A 306 -0.22 -25.93 -4.69
N ILE A 307 -0.92 -24.86 -4.29
CA ILE A 307 -2.37 -24.89 -4.10
C ILE A 307 -3.12 -25.01 -5.43
N THR A 308 -2.62 -24.40 -6.50
CA THR A 308 -3.27 -24.44 -7.81
C THR A 308 -2.88 -25.65 -8.65
N GLY A 309 -1.77 -26.32 -8.32
CA GLY A 309 -1.16 -27.39 -9.13
C GLY A 309 -0.63 -26.91 -10.48
N ARG A 310 -0.32 -25.61 -10.63
CA ARG A 310 0.06 -24.99 -11.91
C ARG A 310 1.24 -24.03 -11.73
N ASP A 311 2.22 -24.12 -12.63
CA ASP A 311 3.33 -23.15 -12.69
C ASP A 311 2.83 -21.75 -13.06
N ASP A 312 1.92 -21.66 -14.04
CA ASP A 312 1.15 -20.44 -14.33
C ASP A 312 -0.06 -20.33 -13.40
N TYR A 313 0.22 -20.06 -12.12
CA TYR A 313 -0.82 -19.84 -11.11
C TYR A 313 -1.64 -18.58 -11.38
N ALA A 314 -1.09 -17.58 -12.08
CA ALA A 314 -1.80 -16.34 -12.41
C ALA A 314 -2.93 -16.59 -13.43
N GLY A 315 -2.74 -17.55 -14.34
CA GLY A 315 -3.78 -18.05 -15.26
C GLY A 315 -4.82 -18.98 -14.64
N THR A 316 -4.88 -19.11 -13.31
CA THR A 316 -5.86 -19.97 -12.62
C THR A 316 -7.29 -19.44 -12.75
N PHE A 317 -7.45 -18.11 -12.68
CA PHE A 317 -8.76 -17.48 -12.64
C PHE A 317 -8.92 -16.44 -13.75
N PRO A 318 -10.13 -16.27 -14.32
CA PRO A 318 -10.39 -15.19 -15.27
C PRO A 318 -10.19 -13.82 -14.62
N ILE A 319 -9.51 -12.92 -15.33
CA ILE A 319 -9.35 -11.51 -14.92
C ILE A 319 -10.51 -10.69 -15.48
N VAL A 320 -11.10 -9.83 -14.66
CA VAL A 320 -12.19 -8.94 -15.06
C VAL A 320 -11.78 -7.47 -15.11
N GLN A 321 -12.58 -6.61 -15.73
CA GLN A 321 -12.35 -5.16 -15.68
C GLN A 321 -13.15 -4.53 -14.53
N LEU A 322 -12.46 -3.80 -13.65
CA LEU A 322 -13.11 -2.99 -12.60
C LEU A 322 -13.47 -1.58 -13.07
N PHE A 323 -12.63 -0.98 -13.91
CA PHE A 323 -12.77 0.40 -14.38
C PHE A 323 -13.28 0.38 -15.82
N ARG A 324 -14.58 0.62 -15.96
CA ARG A 324 -15.25 1.16 -17.14
C ARG A 324 -15.93 2.44 -16.71
#